data_AF-A0A4Q3THM0-F1
#
_entry.id   AF-A0A4Q3THM0-F1
#
_cell.length_a   1.000
_cell.length_b   1.000
_cell.length_c   1.000
_cell.angle_alpha   90.00
_cell.angle_beta   90.00
_cell.angle_gamma   90.00
#
_symmetry.space_group_name_H-M   'P 1'
#
loop_
_entity.id
_entity.type
_entity.pdbx_description
1 polymer ?
#
loop_
_entity_poly.entity_id
_entity_poly.type
_entity_poly.pdbx_seq_one_letter_code
_entity_poly.pdbx_strand_id
1 'polypeptide(L)'
;MAGIHITDIEAAINFWRDRKPSPDGVTLAPELRALAEVYALMVYYREDEAQERGFPPAAYAAWKAWYDTTPDTPCIAICSTSQGDAECKGCGRSFEEVQRWPEMTPAQKRQTWRRITLEGDAWRFNRYSERAGPGEALTEQVTPDTQT
;
A
#
# COMPACT_ATOMS: atom_id res chain seq x y z
N MET A 1 9.85 7.36 -12.88
CA MET A 1 10.12 7.39 -11.43
C MET A 1 8.80 7.12 -10.74
N ALA A 2 8.76 6.25 -9.71
CA ALA A 2 7.48 5.82 -9.13
C ALA A 2 6.79 6.96 -8.37
N GLY A 3 5.46 6.97 -8.44
CA GLY A 3 4.59 7.88 -7.71
C GLY A 3 4.06 7.24 -6.44
N ILE A 4 3.85 8.06 -5.41
CA ILE A 4 3.08 7.72 -4.23
C ILE A 4 1.64 8.17 -4.49
N HIS A 5 0.71 7.23 -4.47
CA HIS A 5 -0.69 7.49 -4.82
C HIS A 5 -1.43 8.21 -3.68
N ILE A 6 -2.42 9.04 -4.02
CA ILE A 6 -3.18 9.84 -3.05
C ILE A 6 -3.81 9.00 -1.94
N THR A 7 -4.31 7.81 -2.28
CA THR A 7 -4.88 6.86 -1.30
C THR A 7 -3.86 6.36 -0.28
N ASP A 8 -2.57 6.31 -0.63
CA ASP A 8 -1.52 5.94 0.32
C ASP A 8 -1.22 7.09 1.28
N ILE A 9 -1.36 8.34 0.82
CA ILE A 9 -1.29 9.53 1.68
C ILE A 9 -2.47 9.55 2.65
N GLU A 10 -3.68 9.25 2.19
CA GLU A 10 -4.88 9.14 3.03
C GLU A 10 -4.73 8.05 4.09
N ALA A 11 -4.23 6.87 3.71
CA ALA A 11 -3.97 5.78 4.64
C ALA A 11 -2.91 6.17 5.68
N ALA A 12 -1.82 6.82 5.27
CA ALA A 12 -0.80 7.32 6.19
C ALA A 12 -1.33 8.41 7.13
N ILE A 13 -2.21 9.31 6.65
CA ILE A 13 -2.88 10.31 7.50
C ILE A 13 -3.72 9.60 8.58
N ASN A 14 -4.57 8.65 8.20
CA ASN A 14 -5.43 7.95 9.16
C ASN A 14 -4.60 7.16 10.19
N PHE A 15 -3.54 6.51 9.74
CA PHE A 15 -2.56 5.86 10.61
C PHE A 15 -1.99 6.79 11.69
N TRP A 16 -1.68 8.04 11.36
CA TRP A 16 -1.18 9.02 12.33
C TRP A 16 -2.30 9.61 13.19
N ARG A 17 -3.54 9.72 12.69
CA ARG A 17 -4.70 10.12 13.51
C ARG A 17 -4.92 9.15 14.66
N ASP A 18 -4.85 7.85 14.39
CA ASP A 18 -5.09 6.82 15.40
C ASP A 18 -3.98 6.77 16.45
N ARG A 19 -2.73 7.01 16.05
CA ARG A 19 -1.56 6.94 16.95
C ARG A 19 -1.31 8.22 17.73
N LYS A 20 -1.59 9.37 17.13
CA LYS A 20 -1.35 10.70 17.70
C LYS A 20 -2.58 11.56 17.48
N PRO A 21 -3.68 11.25 18.18
CA PRO A 21 -4.91 12.01 18.06
C PRO A 21 -4.69 13.46 18.47
N SER A 22 -5.48 14.35 17.89
CA SER A 22 -5.42 15.78 18.22
C SER A 22 -5.84 15.99 19.68
N PRO A 23 -5.04 16.69 20.50
CA PRO A 23 -5.36 16.90 21.91
C PRO A 23 -6.58 17.79 22.14
N ASP A 24 -6.89 18.66 21.18
CA ASP A 24 -7.93 19.69 21.21
C ASP A 24 -8.93 19.57 20.04
N GLY A 25 -8.78 18.54 19.20
CA GLY A 25 -9.58 18.34 18.00
C GLY A 25 -9.21 19.22 16.81
N VAL A 26 -8.18 20.09 16.93
CA VAL A 26 -7.75 21.03 15.89
C VAL A 26 -6.25 20.91 15.58
N THR A 27 -5.42 20.82 16.62
CA THR A 27 -3.97 20.75 16.52
C THR A 27 -3.52 19.41 15.95
N LEU A 28 -2.85 19.46 14.80
CA LEU A 28 -2.32 18.27 14.11
C LEU A 28 -0.89 17.96 14.58
N ALA A 29 -0.61 16.67 14.80
CA ALA A 29 0.74 16.18 15.01
C ALA A 29 1.66 16.53 13.83
N PRO A 30 2.99 16.69 14.05
CA PRO A 30 3.92 17.09 12.99
C PRO A 30 3.88 16.20 11.75
N GLU A 31 3.79 14.88 11.93
CA GLU A 31 3.75 13.90 10.86
C GLU A 31 2.49 14.05 9.99
N LEU A 32 1.35 14.21 10.67
CA LEU A 32 0.06 14.37 10.00
C LEU A 32 -0.03 15.72 9.27
N ARG A 33 0.55 16.78 9.84
CA ARG A 33 0.63 18.09 9.18
C ARG A 33 1.45 18.03 7.89
N ALA A 34 2.60 17.34 7.93
CA ALA A 34 3.46 17.18 6.76
C ALA A 34 2.75 16.39 5.63
N LEU A 35 2.01 15.34 5.96
CA LEU A 35 1.21 14.58 5.00
C LEU A 35 0.03 15.40 4.45
N ALA A 36 -0.64 16.17 5.31
CA ALA A 36 -1.78 16.99 4.93
C ALA A 36 -1.40 18.08 3.91
N GLU A 37 -0.20 18.64 4.00
CA GLU A 37 0.30 19.60 3.01
C GLU A 37 0.47 18.96 1.62
N VAL A 38 1.08 17.77 1.55
CA VAL A 38 1.20 17.01 0.28
C VAL A 38 -0.18 16.68 -0.27
N TYR A 39 -1.08 16.16 0.56
CA TYR A 39 -2.45 15.85 0.17
C TYR A 39 -3.18 17.08 -0.41
N ALA A 40 -3.08 18.23 0.27
CA ALA A 40 -3.70 19.47 -0.18
C ALA A 40 -3.15 19.93 -1.54
N LEU A 41 -1.84 19.79 -1.78
CA LEU A 41 -1.23 20.11 -3.07
C LEU A 41 -1.70 19.16 -4.17
N MET A 42 -1.77 17.84 -3.90
CA MET A 42 -2.30 16.85 -4.85
C MET A 42 -3.73 17.18 -5.26
N VAL A 43 -4.61 17.48 -4.29
CA VAL A 43 -5.99 17.90 -4.55
C VAL A 43 -6.04 19.21 -5.34
N TYR A 44 -5.23 20.21 -4.97
CA TYR A 44 -5.19 21.51 -5.64
C TYR A 44 -4.78 21.38 -7.11
N TYR A 45 -3.75 20.60 -7.40
CA TYR A 45 -3.28 20.35 -8.77
C TYR A 45 -4.12 19.31 -9.52
N ARG A 46 -5.01 18.58 -8.83
CA ARG A 46 -5.79 17.45 -9.36
C ARG A 46 -4.92 16.30 -9.86
N GLU A 47 -3.90 15.98 -9.07
CA GLU A 47 -2.95 14.91 -9.33
C GLU A 47 -3.21 13.75 -8.35
N ASP A 48 -3.29 12.52 -8.87
CA ASP A 48 -3.48 11.32 -8.05
C ASP A 48 -2.14 10.72 -7.58
N GLU A 49 -1.01 11.16 -8.13
CA GLU A 49 0.32 10.69 -7.77
C GLU A 49 1.29 11.84 -7.50
N ALA A 50 2.06 11.71 -6.43
CA ALA A 50 3.21 12.57 -6.14
C ALA A 50 4.50 11.79 -6.39
N GLN A 51 5.46 12.36 -7.12
CA GLN A 51 6.72 11.67 -7.37
C GLN A 51 7.47 11.38 -6.06
N GLU A 52 8.00 10.16 -5.92
CA GLU A 52 8.86 9.82 -4.78
C GLU A 52 10.13 10.68 -4.76
N ARG A 53 10.63 11.08 -5.94
CA ARG A 53 11.71 12.07 -6.04
C ARG A 53 11.22 13.44 -5.60
N GLY A 54 11.97 14.06 -4.70
CA GLY A 54 11.63 15.40 -4.24
C GLY A 54 10.42 15.43 -3.30
N PHE A 55 9.94 14.27 -2.86
CA PHE A 55 8.94 14.20 -1.80
C PHE A 55 9.48 14.89 -0.54
N PRO A 56 8.71 15.79 0.11
CA PRO A 56 9.20 16.53 1.27
C PRO A 56 9.71 15.58 2.37
N PRO A 57 10.93 15.75 2.92
CA PRO A 57 11.54 14.75 3.81
C PRO A 57 10.68 14.36 5.03
N ALA A 58 10.00 15.34 5.64
CA ALA A 58 9.12 15.09 6.79
C ALA A 58 7.88 14.27 6.40
N ALA A 59 7.28 14.58 5.24
CA ALA A 59 6.14 13.83 4.72
C ALA A 59 6.56 12.43 4.28
N TYR A 60 7.73 12.28 3.66
CA TYR A 60 8.27 10.97 3.25
C TYR A 60 8.50 10.07 4.46
N ALA A 61 9.11 10.60 5.53
CA ALA A 61 9.30 9.86 6.77
C ALA A 61 7.97 9.42 7.39
N ALA A 62 6.97 10.32 7.39
CA ALA A 62 5.63 10.02 7.91
C ALA A 62 4.90 8.96 7.08
N TRP A 63 4.95 9.03 5.76
CA TRP A 63 4.40 8.03 4.84
C TRP A 63 5.13 6.69 4.99
N LYS A 64 6.47 6.72 5.03
CA LYS A 64 7.29 5.52 5.15
C LYS A 64 6.99 4.75 6.46
N ALA A 65 6.74 5.46 7.55
CA ALA A 65 6.36 4.82 8.82
C ALA A 65 5.05 4.01 8.72
N TRP A 66 4.09 4.47 7.91
CA TRP A 66 2.88 3.70 7.58
C TRP A 66 3.21 2.55 6.63
N TYR A 67 3.95 2.82 5.55
CA TYR A 67 4.37 1.81 4.57
C TYR A 67 5.09 0.62 5.23
N ASP A 68 5.96 0.89 6.21
CA ASP A 68 6.73 -0.14 6.94
C ASP A 68 5.85 -1.06 7.81
N THR A 69 4.54 -0.80 7.92
CA THR A 69 3.57 -1.74 8.53
C THR A 69 3.07 -2.81 7.56
N THR A 70 3.25 -2.60 6.25
CA THR A 70 2.93 -3.60 5.22
C THR A 70 4.04 -4.65 5.18
N PRO A 71 3.73 -5.95 4.97
CA PRO A 71 4.76 -6.96 4.75
C PRO A 71 5.71 -6.56 3.61
N ASP A 72 7.02 -6.85 3.76
CA ASP A 72 8.00 -6.44 2.74
C ASP A 72 7.74 -7.10 1.38
N THR A 73 7.13 -8.28 1.30
CA THR A 73 6.86 -8.95 0.03
C THR A 73 5.46 -9.58 -0.01
N PRO A 74 4.79 -9.56 -1.18
CA PRO A 74 3.49 -10.22 -1.35
C PRO A 74 3.59 -11.75 -1.54
N CYS A 75 4.78 -12.33 -1.38
CA CYS A 75 5.06 -13.72 -1.71
C CYS A 75 4.43 -14.70 -0.72
N ILE A 76 3.78 -15.76 -1.23
CA ILE A 76 3.19 -16.86 -0.45
C ILE A 76 3.92 -18.20 -0.65
N ALA A 77 5.20 -18.14 -1.03
CA ALA A 77 6.05 -19.29 -1.36
C ALA A 77 5.48 -20.21 -2.46
N ILE A 78 4.70 -19.63 -3.39
CA ILE A 78 4.23 -20.28 -4.61
C ILE A 78 4.66 -19.39 -5.78
N CYS A 79 5.45 -19.95 -6.69
CA CYS A 79 5.96 -19.22 -7.86
C CYS A 79 5.59 -19.95 -9.14
N SER A 80 4.90 -19.25 -10.03
CA SER A 80 4.56 -19.76 -11.37
C SER A 80 5.39 -19.09 -12.48
N THR A 81 6.06 -17.96 -12.19
CA THR A 81 6.94 -17.31 -13.16
C THR A 81 8.21 -18.13 -13.41
N SER A 82 8.67 -18.91 -12.43
CA SER A 82 9.74 -19.92 -12.63
C SER A 82 9.34 -21.05 -13.58
N GLN A 83 8.05 -21.20 -13.87
CA GLN A 83 7.48 -22.18 -14.81
C GLN A 83 7.09 -21.53 -16.15
N GLY A 84 7.38 -20.24 -16.35
CA GLY A 84 7.19 -19.53 -17.61
C GLY A 84 5.99 -18.57 -17.67
N ASP A 85 5.21 -18.42 -16.59
CA ASP A 85 4.16 -17.38 -16.57
C ASP A 85 4.77 -15.97 -16.51
N ALA A 86 4.17 -15.00 -17.21
CA ALA A 86 4.60 -13.59 -17.14
C ALA A 86 4.24 -12.93 -15.79
N GLU A 87 3.16 -13.39 -15.16
CA GLU A 87 2.68 -12.93 -13.86
C GLU A 87 2.55 -14.11 -12.90
N CYS A 88 2.99 -13.92 -11.66
CA CYS A 88 2.99 -14.96 -10.66
C CYS A 88 1.56 -15.21 -10.16
N LYS A 89 0.99 -16.38 -10.46
CA LYS A 89 -0.34 -16.78 -9.98
C LYS A 89 -0.44 -16.78 -8.45
N GLY A 90 0.67 -16.98 -7.74
CA GLY A 90 0.72 -16.95 -6.28
C GLY A 90 0.58 -15.54 -5.71
N CYS A 91 1.44 -14.60 -6.13
CA CYS A 91 1.56 -13.28 -5.51
C CYS A 91 1.12 -12.08 -6.35
N GLY A 92 0.78 -12.27 -7.64
CA GLY A 92 0.34 -11.22 -8.56
C GLY A 92 1.45 -10.35 -9.16
N ARG A 93 2.70 -10.53 -8.71
CA ARG A 93 3.85 -9.80 -9.26
C ARG A 93 4.20 -10.26 -10.67
N SER A 94 4.62 -9.34 -11.53
CA SER A 94 5.21 -9.67 -12.83
C SER A 94 6.58 -10.34 -12.66
N PHE A 95 7.07 -11.01 -13.70
CA PHE A 95 8.41 -11.63 -13.67
C PHE A 95 9.53 -10.62 -13.36
N GLU A 96 9.44 -9.39 -13.88
CA GLU A 96 10.41 -8.34 -13.58
C GLU A 96 10.34 -7.91 -12.10
N GLU A 97 9.14 -7.66 -11.57
CA GLU A 97 8.93 -7.29 -10.17
C GLU A 97 9.42 -8.38 -9.21
N VAL A 98 9.27 -9.67 -9.57
CA VAL A 98 9.79 -10.79 -8.77
C VAL A 98 11.32 -10.75 -8.72
N GLN A 99 11.99 -10.55 -9.85
CA GLN A 99 13.46 -10.57 -9.92
C GLN A 99 14.08 -9.32 -9.28
N ARG A 100 13.48 -8.15 -9.50
CA ARG A 100 14.06 -6.87 -9.11
C ARG A 100 13.57 -6.35 -7.77
N TRP A 101 12.73 -7.11 -7.06
CA TRP A 101 12.15 -6.69 -5.77
C TRP A 101 13.15 -6.07 -4.78
N PRO A 102 14.36 -6.63 -4.57
CA PRO A 102 15.32 -6.05 -3.61
C PRO A 102 15.86 -4.67 -4.02
N GLU A 103 15.84 -4.35 -5.32
CA GLU A 103 16.32 -3.08 -5.88
C GLU A 103 15.23 -2.01 -5.95
N MET A 104 13.97 -2.41 -5.83
CA MET A 104 12.83 -1.51 -5.96
C MET A 104 12.73 -0.56 -4.77
N THR A 105 12.47 0.71 -5.06
CA THR A 105 12.20 1.73 -4.05
C THR A 105 10.88 1.43 -3.31
N PRO A 106 10.67 2.00 -2.11
CA PRO A 106 9.40 1.89 -1.40
C PRO A 106 8.19 2.27 -2.27
N ALA A 107 8.24 3.36 -3.04
CA ALA A 107 7.13 3.73 -3.91
C ALA A 107 6.91 2.70 -5.04
N GLN A 108 7.98 2.14 -5.63
CA GLN A 108 7.85 1.08 -6.63
C GLN A 108 7.18 -0.17 -6.04
N LYS A 109 7.65 -0.63 -4.87
CA LYS A 109 7.05 -1.78 -4.17
C LYS A 109 5.58 -1.50 -3.83
N ARG A 110 5.27 -0.27 -3.40
CA ARG A 110 3.91 0.14 -3.06
C ARG A 110 2.98 0.16 -4.26
N GLN A 111 3.44 0.62 -5.43
CA GLN A 111 2.68 0.54 -6.68
C GLN A 111 2.33 -0.91 -7.02
N THR A 112 3.28 -1.84 -6.92
CA THR A 112 3.02 -3.26 -7.10
C THR A 112 1.97 -3.77 -6.13
N TRP A 113 2.12 -3.48 -4.84
CA TRP A 113 1.14 -3.85 -3.82
C TRP A 113 -0.26 -3.30 -4.10
N ARG A 114 -0.36 -2.02 -4.48
CA ARG A 114 -1.64 -1.38 -4.83
C ARG A 114 -2.28 -2.09 -6.02
N ARG A 115 -1.51 -2.33 -7.08
CA ARG A 115 -1.96 -3.01 -8.30
C ARG A 115 -2.51 -4.40 -7.99
N ILE A 116 -1.72 -5.27 -7.37
CA ILE A 116 -2.15 -6.65 -7.10
C ILE A 116 -3.36 -6.72 -6.16
N THR A 117 -3.49 -5.76 -5.23
CA THR A 117 -4.62 -5.71 -4.30
C THR A 117 -5.90 -5.28 -5.00
N LEU A 118 -5.82 -4.37 -5.96
CA LEU A 118 -6.97 -3.94 -6.77
C LEU A 118 -7.41 -5.01 -7.77
N GLU A 119 -6.45 -5.72 -8.36
CA GLU A 119 -6.74 -6.84 -9.26
C GLU A 119 -7.37 -8.01 -8.50
N GLY A 120 -6.82 -8.41 -7.34
CA GLY A 120 -7.40 -9.46 -6.49
C GLY A 120 -7.36 -10.87 -7.09
N ASP A 121 -6.78 -11.06 -8.27
CA ASP A 121 -6.80 -12.33 -9.01
C ASP A 121 -5.80 -13.37 -8.47
N ALA A 122 -4.71 -12.92 -7.86
CA ALA A 122 -3.66 -13.80 -7.35
C ALA A 122 -4.15 -14.71 -6.22
N TRP A 123 -3.63 -15.93 -6.15
CA TRP A 123 -4.10 -16.96 -5.22
C TRP A 123 -4.00 -16.58 -3.75
N ARG A 124 -3.08 -15.68 -3.41
CA ARG A 124 -2.99 -15.10 -2.06
C ARG A 124 -4.25 -14.37 -1.58
N PHE A 125 -5.14 -13.97 -2.48
CA PHE A 125 -6.40 -13.30 -2.14
C PHE A 125 -7.59 -14.26 -2.17
N ASN A 126 -7.41 -15.48 -2.68
CA ASN A 126 -8.48 -16.47 -2.85
C ASN A 126 -8.07 -17.89 -2.41
N ARG A 127 -7.46 -18.68 -3.29
CA ARG A 127 -7.21 -20.12 -3.14
C ARG A 127 -6.23 -20.47 -2.01
N TYR A 128 -5.28 -19.59 -1.74
CA TYR A 128 -4.20 -19.78 -0.76
C TYR A 128 -4.08 -18.55 0.15
N SER A 129 -5.21 -17.95 0.53
CA SER A 129 -5.23 -16.75 1.38
C SER A 129 -4.64 -16.98 2.76
N GLU A 130 -4.73 -18.21 3.28
CA GLU A 130 -4.11 -18.61 4.55
C GLU A 130 -2.58 -18.51 4.56
N ARG A 131 -1.96 -18.34 3.38
CA ARG A 131 -0.51 -18.16 3.23
C ARG A 131 -0.09 -16.70 3.14
N ALA A 132 -1.02 -15.77 2.92
CA ALA A 132 -0.79 -14.34 3.09
C ALA A 132 -0.64 -14.09 4.61
N GLY A 133 0.39 -13.36 5.04
CA GLY A 133 0.80 -13.34 6.45
C GLY A 133 -0.28 -12.77 7.41
N PRO A 134 -0.04 -12.83 8.74
CA PRO A 134 -1.02 -12.40 9.76
C PRO A 134 -1.50 -10.93 9.65
N GLY A 135 -0.81 -10.08 8.89
CA GLY A 135 -1.20 -8.69 8.64
C GLY A 135 -2.08 -8.48 7.41
N GLU A 136 -2.51 -9.55 6.73
CA GLU A 136 -3.19 -9.51 5.43
C GLU A 136 -4.56 -10.17 5.43
N ALA A 137 -5.07 -10.57 6.60
CA ALA A 137 -6.44 -11.05 6.73
C ALA A 137 -7.39 -9.92 6.31
N LEU A 138 -7.80 -9.97 5.04
CA LEU A 138 -8.76 -9.08 4.42
C LEU A 138 -9.94 -8.92 5.37
N THR A 139 -10.29 -7.67 5.67
CA THR A 139 -11.54 -7.28 6.29
C THR A 139 -12.66 -8.05 5.61
N GLU A 140 -13.16 -9.06 6.31
CA GLU A 140 -14.28 -9.90 5.91
C GLU A 140 -15.43 -8.96 5.54
N GLN A 141 -15.78 -8.94 4.25
CA GLN A 141 -16.98 -8.26 3.80
C GLN A 141 -18.15 -9.01 4.40
N VAL A 142 -18.66 -8.51 5.53
CA VAL A 142 -19.93 -8.90 6.11
C VAL A 142 -21.00 -8.62 5.06
N THR A 143 -21.39 -9.66 4.33
CA THR A 143 -22.68 -9.69 3.65
C THR A 143 -23.71 -10.10 4.70
N PRO A 144 -24.77 -9.32 4.97
CA PRO A 144 -25.83 -9.82 5.82
C PRO A 144 -26.56 -10.92 5.06
N ASP A 145 -26.60 -12.11 5.66
CA ASP A 145 -27.47 -13.20 5.25
C ASP A 145 -28.87 -12.66 4.97
N THR A 146 -29.31 -12.76 3.72
CA THR A 146 -30.73 -12.67 3.40
C THR A 146 -31.37 -13.96 3.89
N GLN A 147 -31.87 -13.95 5.13
CA GLN A 147 -32.75 -14.98 5.64
C GLN A 147 -34.05 -14.98 4.83
N THR A 148 -34.34 -16.12 4.22
CA THR A 148 -35.65 -16.48 3.68
C THR A 148 -36.53 -17.02 4.82
#